data_AF-A0A1M6B2Z0-F1
#
_entry.id   AF-A0A1M6B2Z0-F1
#
_cell.length_a   1.000
_cell.length_b   1.000
_cell.length_c   1.000
_cell.angle_alpha   90.00
_cell.angle_beta   90.00
_cell.angle_gamma   90.00
#
_symmetry.space_group_name_H-M   'P 1'
#
loop_
_entity.id
_entity.type
_entity.pdbx_description
1 polymer ?
#
loop_
_entity_poly.entity_id
_entity_poly.type
_entity_poly.pdbx_seq_one_letter_code
_entity_poly.pdbx_strand_id
1 'polypeptide(L)'
;MKEMNQLMKYKLQFFAEDTDNKDGEGAGGTDDGDQEDEQSEKKFTQADIDKAVRDRLAREKKKAEKKPESDKPEDKPADKGTEENKKLTALEEKVLCYDHDIAKEYTKEAIALAKAYVDEDTDMDEAIEKVVKKFPVFQKGYKADSDDEESEGSKGSWGERQKGKSNKVDPVEEAFLKRNPGIKL
;
A
#
# COMPACT_ATOMS: atom_id res chain seq x y z
N MET A 1 34.97 -23.38 9.76
CA MET A 1 35.24 -22.82 8.42
C MET A 1 35.22 -23.95 7.41
N LYS A 2 34.14 -24.09 6.64
CA LYS A 2 34.02 -25.00 5.49
C LYS A 2 32.94 -24.42 4.56
N GLU A 3 33.44 -23.73 3.55
CA GLU A 3 32.90 -23.50 2.20
C GLU A 3 31.39 -23.57 1.97
N MET A 4 30.75 -22.40 1.82
CA MET A 4 29.51 -22.24 1.04
C MET A 4 29.49 -20.87 0.34
N ASN A 5 30.63 -20.43 -0.22
CA ASN A 5 30.64 -19.38 -1.23
C ASN A 5 30.56 -20.05 -2.59
N GLN A 6 29.37 -20.59 -2.90
CA GLN A 6 29.03 -20.95 -4.27
C GLN A 6 28.93 -19.67 -5.09
N LEU A 7 30.06 -19.39 -5.72
CA LEU A 7 30.30 -18.44 -6.77
C LEU A 7 29.22 -18.58 -7.87
N MET A 8 28.10 -17.89 -7.73
CA MET A 8 27.26 -17.52 -8.86
C MET A 8 28.04 -16.46 -9.65
N LYS A 9 29.04 -16.95 -10.38
CA LYS A 9 29.75 -16.24 -11.45
C LYS A 9 28.67 -15.80 -12.43
N TYR A 10 28.25 -14.54 -12.33
CA TYR A 10 27.30 -13.92 -13.24
C TYR A 10 27.73 -14.21 -14.68
N LYS A 11 26.97 -15.08 -15.37
CA LYS A 11 27.13 -15.38 -16.79
C LYS A 11 26.62 -14.18 -17.58
N LEU A 12 27.39 -13.08 -17.57
CA LEU A 12 27.16 -11.90 -18.41
C LEU A 12 27.29 -12.22 -19.92
N GLN A 13 27.82 -13.40 -20.26
CA GLN A 13 28.03 -13.84 -21.64
C GLN A 13 26.75 -14.29 -22.35
N PHE A 14 25.62 -14.46 -21.65
CA PHE A 14 24.36 -14.87 -22.30
C PHE A 14 23.69 -13.75 -23.12
N PHE A 15 24.13 -12.49 -22.99
CA PHE A 15 23.56 -11.35 -23.72
C PHE A 15 24.44 -10.85 -24.87
N ALA A 16 25.58 -11.49 -25.14
CA ALA A 16 26.56 -11.02 -26.13
C ALA A 16 26.60 -11.83 -27.44
N GLU A 17 25.84 -12.91 -27.54
CA GLU A 17 25.96 -13.88 -28.66
C GLU A 17 24.61 -14.12 -29.33
N ASP A 18 23.98 -13.06 -29.85
CA ASP A 18 22.86 -13.17 -30.80
C ASP A 18 22.60 -11.83 -31.52
N THR A 19 23.57 -11.32 -32.28
CA THR A 19 23.29 -10.36 -33.37
C THR A 19 24.30 -10.51 -34.52
N ASP A 20 24.22 -11.63 -35.23
CA ASP A 20 24.74 -11.76 -36.59
C ASP A 20 23.58 -12.12 -37.53
N ASN A 21 22.85 -11.11 -38.06
CA ASN A 21 22.30 -11.18 -39.42
C ASN A 21 21.78 -9.81 -39.95
N LYS A 22 22.55 -9.28 -40.90
CA LYS A 22 22.17 -8.66 -42.19
C LYS A 22 21.25 -7.43 -42.33
N ASP A 23 21.87 -6.46 -43.02
CA ASP A 23 21.39 -5.67 -44.16
C ASP A 23 20.19 -4.72 -43.99
N GLY A 24 20.50 -3.42 -44.06
CA GLY A 24 19.54 -2.34 -44.25
C GLY A 24 20.23 -1.03 -44.60
N GLU A 25 20.41 -0.78 -45.90
CA GLU A 25 20.93 0.46 -46.50
C GLU A 25 20.15 1.70 -46.03
N GLY A 26 20.86 2.81 -45.80
CA GLY A 26 20.27 4.11 -45.46
C GLY A 26 21.30 5.23 -45.46
N ALA A 27 21.58 5.75 -46.65
CA ALA A 27 22.52 6.83 -46.93
C ALA A 27 22.17 8.15 -46.23
N GLY A 28 23.19 8.89 -45.80
CA GLY A 28 23.09 10.27 -45.30
C GLY A 28 24.45 10.80 -44.86
N GLY A 29 25.32 11.11 -45.83
CA GLY A 29 26.66 11.64 -45.59
C GLY A 29 26.67 13.13 -45.24
N THR A 30 27.65 13.52 -44.40
CA THR A 30 28.45 14.76 -44.35
C THR A 30 29.53 14.44 -43.28
N ASP A 31 30.74 14.00 -43.63
CA ASP A 31 31.93 14.81 -44.01
C ASP A 31 32.22 15.91 -42.96
N ASP A 32 33.37 16.10 -42.35
CA ASP A 32 34.67 15.43 -42.26
C ASP A 32 35.29 15.95 -40.95
N GLY A 33 36.23 15.22 -40.37
CA GLY A 33 36.87 15.60 -39.11
C GLY A 33 37.75 14.48 -38.57
N ASP A 34 38.62 13.98 -39.45
CA ASP A 34 39.76 13.14 -39.12
C ASP A 34 40.58 13.77 -37.97
N GLN A 35 40.59 13.12 -36.82
CA GLN A 35 41.71 13.15 -35.88
C GLN A 35 41.87 11.73 -35.33
N GLU A 36 42.77 11.00 -35.99
CA GLU A 36 43.56 9.96 -35.35
C GLU A 36 44.20 10.56 -34.09
N ASP A 37 43.64 10.27 -32.91
CA ASP A 37 44.33 10.52 -31.66
C ASP A 37 44.33 9.24 -30.82
N GLU A 38 45.53 8.71 -30.74
CA GLU A 38 46.06 7.67 -29.87
C GLU A 38 45.23 7.42 -28.60
N GLN A 39 45.09 6.13 -28.25
CA GLN A 39 44.52 5.64 -27.00
C GLN A 39 45.36 6.10 -25.79
N SER A 40 45.32 7.40 -25.47
CA SER A 40 45.52 7.87 -24.12
C SER A 40 44.24 7.53 -23.35
N GLU A 41 44.38 6.82 -22.23
CA GLU A 41 43.26 6.57 -21.32
C GLU A 41 42.61 7.92 -20.99
N LYS A 42 41.46 8.24 -21.60
CA LYS A 42 40.74 9.50 -21.38
C LYS A 42 40.40 9.58 -19.88
N LYS A 43 41.24 10.28 -19.13
CA LYS A 43 40.99 10.60 -17.73
C LYS A 43 39.93 11.68 -17.74
N PHE A 44 38.67 11.28 -17.59
CA PHE A 44 37.57 12.22 -17.41
C PHE A 44 37.87 13.09 -16.19
N THR A 45 38.06 14.37 -16.43
CA THR A 45 38.23 15.36 -15.38
C THR A 45 36.86 15.73 -14.82
N GLN A 46 36.82 16.36 -13.63
CA GLN A 46 35.57 16.87 -13.08
C GLN A 46 34.86 17.83 -14.05
N ALA A 47 35.62 18.59 -14.84
CA ALA A 47 35.08 19.48 -15.86
C ALA A 47 34.33 18.72 -16.96
N ASP A 48 34.78 17.52 -17.33
CA ASP A 48 34.12 16.67 -18.33
C ASP A 48 32.80 16.09 -17.79
N ILE A 49 32.78 15.72 -16.50
CA ILE A 49 31.57 15.29 -15.81
C ILE A 49 30.55 16.43 -15.73
N ASP A 50 30.99 17.62 -15.33
CA ASP A 50 30.13 18.81 -15.22
C ASP A 50 29.58 19.21 -16.59
N LYS A 51 30.35 19.03 -17.66
CA LYS A 51 29.91 19.26 -19.04
C LYS A 51 28.87 18.23 -19.46
N ALA A 52 29.09 16.94 -19.17
CA ALA A 52 28.13 15.88 -19.47
C ALA A 52 26.79 16.07 -18.74
N VAL A 53 26.83 16.49 -17.46
CA VAL A 53 25.62 16.80 -16.68
C VAL A 53 24.88 18.01 -17.28
N ARG A 54 25.61 19.08 -17.63
CA ARG A 54 25.01 20.26 -18.29
C ARG A 54 24.37 19.91 -19.63
N ASP A 55 25.04 19.11 -20.45
CA ASP A 55 24.51 18.67 -21.75
C ASP A 55 23.26 17.79 -21.58
N ARG A 56 23.23 16.93 -20.57
CA ARG A 56 22.04 16.12 -20.25
C ARG A 56 20.87 16.99 -19.81
N LEU A 57 21.10 17.93 -18.88
CA LEU A 57 20.07 18.88 -18.43
C LEU A 57 19.56 19.75 -19.58
N ALA A 58 20.44 20.20 -20.48
CA ALA A 58 20.04 20.98 -21.66
C ALA A 58 19.20 20.14 -22.64
N ARG A 59 19.54 18.87 -22.85
CA ARG A 59 18.73 17.95 -23.68
C ARG A 59 17.38 17.65 -23.05
N GLU A 60 17.32 17.49 -21.74
CA GLU A 60 16.06 17.27 -21.01
C GLU A 60 15.17 18.53 -21.04
N LYS A 61 15.72 19.72 -20.82
CA LYS A 61 14.98 20.99 -20.98
C LYS A 61 14.47 21.18 -22.42
N LYS A 62 15.31 20.94 -23.43
CA LYS A 62 14.87 20.99 -24.84
C LYS A 62 13.82 19.93 -25.18
N LYS A 63 13.84 18.76 -24.54
CA LYS A 63 12.79 17.74 -24.70
C LYS A 63 11.50 18.13 -23.99
N ALA A 64 11.59 18.82 -22.86
CA ALA A 64 10.43 19.35 -22.13
C ALA A 64 9.77 20.50 -22.89
N GLU A 65 10.54 21.46 -23.41
CA GLU A 65 10.05 22.59 -24.21
C GLU A 65 9.47 22.19 -25.58
N LYS A 66 9.93 21.07 -26.15
CA LYS A 66 9.40 20.52 -27.41
C LYS A 66 8.13 19.67 -27.23
N LYS A 67 7.65 19.46 -26.01
CA LYS A 67 6.28 18.98 -25.82
C LYS A 67 5.35 20.16 -26.09
N PRO A 68 4.43 20.08 -27.06
CA PRO A 68 3.48 21.16 -27.27
C PRO A 68 2.65 21.34 -25.99
N GLU A 69 2.69 22.54 -25.42
CA GLU A 69 1.62 23.06 -24.58
C GLU A 69 0.32 22.94 -25.37
N SER A 70 -0.37 21.82 -25.15
CA SER A 70 -1.73 21.60 -25.61
C SER A 70 -2.60 21.72 -24.38
N ASP A 71 -2.93 22.96 -24.05
CA ASP A 71 -4.15 23.30 -23.35
C ASP A 71 -5.33 22.76 -24.17
N LYS A 72 -5.81 21.56 -23.83
CA LYS A 72 -7.19 21.07 -24.02
C LYS A 72 -7.37 19.75 -23.26
N PRO A 73 -8.44 19.60 -22.46
CA PRO A 73 -8.71 18.38 -21.71
C PRO A 73 -9.40 17.36 -22.63
N GLU A 74 -8.63 16.53 -23.34
CA GLU A 74 -9.18 15.38 -24.06
C GLU A 74 -8.33 14.12 -23.84
N ASP A 75 -8.91 13.22 -23.05
CA ASP A 75 -8.74 11.76 -23.00
C ASP A 75 -7.53 11.11 -23.72
N LYS A 76 -6.61 10.52 -22.90
CA LYS A 76 -6.01 9.15 -22.96
C LYS A 76 -4.54 9.13 -22.43
N PRO A 77 -4.01 8.05 -21.80
CA PRO A 77 -4.59 6.81 -21.27
C PRO A 77 -4.38 6.69 -19.74
N ALA A 78 -5.45 6.81 -18.95
CA ALA A 78 -5.39 6.95 -17.49
C ALA A 78 -5.27 5.63 -16.69
N ASP A 79 -4.75 4.54 -17.24
CA ASP A 79 -4.98 3.22 -16.61
C ASP A 79 -3.84 2.70 -15.72
N LYS A 80 -2.57 3.02 -16.00
CA LYS A 80 -1.44 2.53 -15.17
C LYS A 80 -0.98 3.53 -14.10
N GLY A 81 -0.93 4.82 -14.44
CA GLY A 81 -0.54 5.86 -13.48
C GLY A 81 -1.57 6.04 -12.37
N THR A 82 -2.86 5.84 -12.64
CA THR A 82 -3.91 6.00 -11.61
C THR A 82 -3.89 4.86 -10.59
N GLU A 83 -3.61 3.62 -11.00
CA GLU A 83 -3.49 2.50 -10.07
C GLU A 83 -2.25 2.61 -9.17
N GLU A 84 -1.11 2.96 -9.74
CA GLU A 84 0.13 3.15 -8.98
C GLU A 84 -0.04 4.31 -7.99
N ASN A 85 -0.60 5.44 -8.43
CA ASN A 85 -0.89 6.56 -7.54
C ASN A 85 -1.85 6.18 -6.40
N LYS A 86 -2.95 5.44 -6.69
CA LYS A 86 -3.87 4.96 -5.64
C LYS A 86 -3.20 4.00 -4.65
N LYS A 87 -2.25 3.18 -5.12
CA LYS A 87 -1.48 2.26 -4.26
C LYS A 87 -0.50 3.04 -3.39
N LEU A 88 0.13 4.08 -3.93
CA LEU A 88 1.01 4.98 -3.18
C LEU A 88 0.22 5.74 -2.10
N THR A 89 -0.89 6.39 -2.44
CA THR A 89 -1.72 7.10 -1.45
C THR A 89 -2.26 6.15 -0.39
N ALA A 90 -2.70 4.94 -0.77
CA ALA A 90 -3.17 3.95 0.20
C ALA A 90 -2.04 3.39 1.10
N LEU A 91 -0.77 3.46 0.67
CA LEU A 91 0.37 3.12 1.51
C LEU A 91 0.72 4.27 2.45
N GLU A 92 0.72 5.51 1.95
CA GLU A 92 0.92 6.73 2.74
C GLU A 92 -0.11 6.79 3.89
N GLU A 93 -1.40 6.65 3.59
CA GLU A 93 -2.48 6.62 4.59
C GLU A 93 -2.27 5.54 5.68
N LYS A 94 -1.74 4.37 5.30
CA LYS A 94 -1.44 3.30 6.25
C LYS A 94 -0.25 3.60 7.14
N VAL A 95 0.78 4.26 6.59
CA VAL A 95 1.95 4.70 7.38
C VAL A 95 1.50 5.70 8.44
N LEU A 96 0.70 6.69 8.04
CA LEU A 96 0.14 7.68 8.96
C LEU A 96 -0.65 7.03 10.10
N CYS A 97 -1.48 6.02 9.80
CA CYS A 97 -2.18 5.29 10.86
C CYS A 97 -1.24 4.62 11.87
N TYR A 98 -0.12 4.06 11.43
CA TYR A 98 0.85 3.45 12.34
C TYR A 98 1.61 4.49 13.16
N ASP A 99 1.88 5.67 12.59
CA ASP A 99 2.51 6.80 13.31
C ASP A 99 1.59 7.33 14.42
N HIS A 100 0.27 7.20 14.27
CA HIS A 100 -0.74 7.49 15.29
C HIS A 100 -1.08 6.30 16.22
N ASP A 101 -0.22 5.29 16.30
CA ASP A 101 -0.38 4.10 17.14
C ASP A 101 -1.67 3.30 16.91
N ILE A 102 -2.25 3.34 15.69
CA ILE A 102 -3.44 2.54 15.39
C ILE A 102 -3.08 1.05 15.25
N ALA A 103 -3.90 0.16 15.82
CA ALA A 103 -3.71 -1.27 15.69
C ALA A 103 -3.91 -1.73 14.24
N LYS A 104 -3.10 -2.71 13.81
CA LYS A 104 -3.09 -3.25 12.43
C LYS A 104 -4.49 -3.65 11.92
N GLU A 105 -5.31 -4.19 12.81
CA GLU A 105 -6.67 -4.66 12.54
C GLU A 105 -7.61 -3.51 12.15
N TYR A 106 -7.46 -2.36 12.78
CA TYR A 106 -8.32 -1.19 12.59
C TYR A 106 -7.81 -0.20 11.53
N THR A 107 -6.64 -0.44 10.92
CA THR A 107 -6.05 0.49 9.93
C THR A 107 -7.01 0.87 8.80
N LYS A 108 -7.71 -0.11 8.21
CA LYS A 108 -8.66 0.15 7.12
C LYS A 108 -9.88 0.95 7.59
N GLU A 109 -10.37 0.66 8.79
CA GLU A 109 -11.55 1.32 9.37
C GLU A 109 -11.22 2.76 9.77
N ALA A 110 -10.05 2.97 10.39
CA ALA A 110 -9.54 4.28 10.74
C ALA A 110 -9.33 5.16 9.50
N ILE A 111 -8.76 4.62 8.41
CA ILE A 111 -8.63 5.34 7.14
C ILE A 111 -9.99 5.72 6.57
N ALA A 112 -10.96 4.78 6.57
CA ALA A 112 -12.30 5.06 6.05
C ALA A 112 -13.01 6.17 6.85
N LEU A 113 -12.85 6.17 8.17
CA LEU A 113 -13.39 7.22 9.04
C LEU A 113 -12.64 8.55 8.87
N ALA A 114 -11.31 8.52 8.76
CA ALA A 114 -10.50 9.71 8.56
C ALA A 114 -10.84 10.41 7.25
N LYS A 115 -11.08 9.66 6.17
CA LYS A 115 -11.54 10.20 4.88
C LYS A 115 -12.86 10.99 4.97
N ALA A 116 -13.71 10.68 5.95
CA ALA A 116 -14.94 11.42 6.19
C ALA A 116 -14.73 12.70 7.03
N TYR A 117 -13.56 12.84 7.65
CA TYR A 117 -13.14 14.02 8.42
C TYR A 117 -12.12 14.88 7.67
N VAL A 118 -11.83 14.57 6.41
CA VAL A 118 -10.94 15.35 5.55
C VAL A 118 -11.79 16.36 4.80
N ASP A 119 -11.56 17.63 5.11
CA ASP A 119 -12.25 18.80 4.57
C ASP A 119 -11.18 19.78 4.04
N GLU A 120 -11.59 20.93 3.49
CA GLU A 120 -10.66 21.94 2.94
C GLU A 120 -9.63 22.47 3.95
N ASP A 121 -9.97 22.41 5.25
CA ASP A 121 -9.14 22.92 6.34
C ASP A 121 -8.42 21.81 7.13
N THR A 122 -8.66 20.53 6.83
CA THR A 122 -8.21 19.42 7.69
C THR A 122 -7.61 18.28 6.88
N ASP A 123 -6.29 18.11 7.04
CA ASP A 123 -5.51 17.08 6.38
C ASP A 123 -5.79 15.68 6.95
N MET A 124 -5.35 14.63 6.21
CA MET A 124 -5.51 13.23 6.62
C MET A 124 -4.93 12.95 8.02
N ASP A 125 -3.82 13.58 8.39
CA ASP A 125 -3.17 13.40 9.70
C ASP A 125 -4.05 13.93 10.83
N GLU A 126 -4.54 15.17 10.70
CA GLU A 126 -5.45 15.76 11.68
C GLU A 126 -6.77 15.00 11.79
N ALA A 127 -7.26 14.48 10.66
CA ALA A 127 -8.43 13.64 10.62
C ALA A 127 -8.20 12.31 11.37
N ILE A 128 -7.05 11.68 11.20
CA ILE A 128 -6.68 10.47 11.95
C ILE A 128 -6.59 10.78 13.45
N GLU A 129 -6.01 11.91 13.86
CA GLU A 129 -6.01 12.31 15.27
C GLU A 129 -7.43 12.46 15.85
N LYS A 130 -8.35 13.07 15.10
CA LYS A 130 -9.76 13.20 15.52
C LYS A 130 -10.42 11.83 15.67
N VAL A 131 -10.12 10.91 14.76
CA VAL A 131 -10.61 9.52 14.81
C VAL A 131 -10.06 8.82 16.06
N VAL A 132 -8.77 8.92 16.34
CA VAL A 132 -8.13 8.34 17.53
C VAL A 132 -8.69 8.94 18.83
N LYS A 133 -8.92 10.25 18.87
CA LYS A 133 -9.53 10.95 20.02
C LYS A 133 -10.98 10.50 20.28
N LYS A 134 -11.77 10.27 19.23
CA LYS A 134 -13.18 9.84 19.36
C LYS A 134 -13.33 8.32 19.57
N PHE A 135 -12.42 7.55 19.00
CA PHE A 135 -12.44 6.09 19.00
C PHE A 135 -11.11 5.57 19.53
N PRO A 136 -10.85 5.69 20.84
CA PRO A 136 -9.59 5.24 21.43
C PRO A 136 -9.40 3.72 21.30
N VAL A 137 -10.48 2.97 21.04
CA VAL A 137 -10.47 1.54 20.68
C VAL A 137 -9.54 1.21 19.51
N PHE A 138 -9.24 2.18 18.64
CA PHE A 138 -8.32 1.97 17.53
C PHE A 138 -6.85 2.00 17.95
N GLN A 139 -6.52 2.60 19.11
CA GLN A 139 -5.15 2.61 19.60
C GLN A 139 -4.68 1.21 19.94
N LYS A 140 -3.44 0.94 19.56
CA LYS A 140 -2.75 -0.31 19.83
C LYS A 140 -2.59 -0.49 21.33
N GLY A 141 -3.12 -1.58 21.85
CA GLY A 141 -3.07 -1.88 23.28
C GLY A 141 -4.11 -1.12 24.10
N TYR A 142 -5.09 -0.48 23.45
CA TYR A 142 -6.29 0.00 24.14
C TYR A 142 -6.95 -1.20 24.84
N LYS A 143 -6.78 -1.23 26.15
CA LYS A 143 -7.64 -1.99 27.04
C LYS A 143 -8.70 -0.99 27.43
N ALA A 144 -9.95 -1.27 27.11
CA ALA A 144 -11.04 -0.56 27.76
C ALA A 144 -10.76 -0.68 29.27
N ASP A 145 -10.53 0.44 29.94
CA ASP A 145 -10.66 0.49 31.39
C ASP A 145 -12.12 0.10 31.66
N SER A 146 -12.31 -1.22 31.79
CA SER A 146 -13.46 -1.78 32.45
C SER A 146 -13.31 -1.26 33.86
N ASP A 147 -14.01 -0.16 34.12
CA ASP A 147 -14.38 0.20 35.47
C ASP A 147 -14.81 -1.08 36.19
N ASP A 148 -14.21 -1.25 37.35
CA ASP A 148 -14.31 -2.39 38.23
C ASP A 148 -15.76 -2.54 38.70
N GLU A 149 -16.51 -3.47 38.10
CA GLU A 149 -17.50 -4.28 38.83
C GLU A 149 -17.51 -5.69 38.25
N GLU A 150 -16.83 -6.58 38.98
CA GLU A 150 -17.31 -7.91 39.35
C GLU A 150 -18.56 -8.38 38.59
N SER A 151 -18.37 -9.00 37.43
CA SER A 151 -19.37 -9.92 36.90
C SER A 151 -18.68 -11.00 36.08
N GLU A 152 -18.31 -12.08 36.77
CA GLU A 152 -18.28 -13.40 36.18
C GLU A 152 -19.57 -13.65 35.40
N GLY A 153 -19.48 -13.58 34.08
CA GLY A 153 -20.63 -13.78 33.23
C GLY A 153 -20.31 -13.42 31.80
N SER A 154 -19.78 -14.38 31.05
CA SER A 154 -19.73 -14.38 29.59
C SER A 154 -20.97 -13.67 29.03
N LYS A 155 -20.79 -12.45 28.52
CA LYS A 155 -21.86 -11.68 27.87
C LYS A 155 -22.18 -12.39 26.56
N GLY A 156 -23.07 -13.38 26.64
CA GLY A 156 -23.58 -14.12 25.49
C GLY A 156 -24.13 -13.18 24.43
N SER A 157 -23.97 -13.57 23.17
CA SER A 157 -24.47 -12.82 22.02
C SER A 157 -25.96 -12.53 22.16
N TRP A 158 -26.47 -11.50 21.49
CA TRP A 158 -27.88 -11.08 21.54
C TRP A 158 -28.88 -12.25 21.39
N GLY A 159 -28.56 -13.26 20.57
CA GLY A 159 -29.40 -14.45 20.37
C GLY A 159 -29.36 -15.49 21.49
N GLU A 160 -28.39 -15.42 22.40
CA GLU A 160 -28.23 -16.36 23.50
C GLU A 160 -29.06 -15.98 24.73
N ARG A 161 -29.34 -14.68 24.89
CA ARG A 161 -30.24 -14.15 25.94
C ARG A 161 -31.69 -14.58 25.75
N GLN A 162 -32.09 -14.97 24.53
CA GLN A 162 -33.44 -15.49 24.25
C GLN A 162 -33.57 -17.00 24.51
N LYS A 163 -32.47 -17.73 24.64
CA LYS A 163 -32.47 -19.17 24.98
C LYS A 163 -32.44 -19.38 26.50
N GLY A 164 -33.18 -18.57 27.24
CA GLY A 164 -33.49 -18.87 28.63
C GLY A 164 -34.23 -20.20 28.68
N LYS A 165 -33.61 -21.25 29.21
CA LYS A 165 -34.24 -22.53 29.51
C LYS A 165 -35.48 -22.28 30.35
N SER A 166 -36.66 -22.24 29.73
CA SER A 166 -37.92 -22.23 30.44
C SER A 166 -38.15 -23.63 30.98
N ASN A 167 -37.71 -23.90 32.22
CA ASN A 167 -38.12 -25.09 32.97
C ASN A 167 -39.58 -24.99 33.45
N LYS A 168 -40.44 -24.28 32.69
CA LYS A 168 -41.85 -24.17 32.98
C LYS A 168 -42.52 -25.32 32.24
N VAL A 169 -42.93 -26.35 32.99
CA VAL A 169 -43.85 -27.37 32.49
C VAL A 169 -45.07 -26.64 31.94
N ASP A 170 -45.52 -27.05 30.74
CA ASP A 170 -46.70 -26.45 30.11
C ASP A 170 -47.90 -26.61 31.08
N PRO A 171 -48.78 -25.60 31.27
CA PRO A 171 -49.98 -25.76 32.10
C PRO A 171 -50.81 -27.01 31.78
N VAL A 172 -50.76 -27.51 30.55
CA VAL A 172 -51.38 -28.79 30.16
C VAL A 172 -50.66 -29.99 30.79
N GLU A 173 -49.33 -30.00 30.76
CA GLU A 173 -48.49 -31.03 31.37
C GLU A 173 -48.64 -31.03 32.90
N GLU A 174 -48.75 -29.84 33.51
CA GLU A 174 -49.00 -29.71 34.95
C GLU A 174 -50.36 -30.28 35.34
N ALA A 175 -51.43 -29.98 34.59
CA ALA A 175 -52.75 -30.56 34.80
C ALA A 175 -52.75 -32.09 34.59
N PHE A 176 -51.98 -32.57 33.62
CA PHE A 176 -51.82 -34.00 33.33
C PHE A 176 -51.10 -34.74 34.46
N LEU A 177 -50.00 -34.21 34.97
CA LEU A 177 -49.27 -34.76 36.12
C LEU A 177 -50.12 -34.74 37.40
N LYS A 178 -50.91 -33.68 37.61
CA LYS A 178 -51.84 -33.58 38.74
C LYS A 178 -52.94 -34.65 38.69
N ARG A 179 -53.40 -34.99 37.50
CA ARG A 179 -54.39 -36.07 37.29
C ARG A 179 -53.76 -37.46 37.41
N ASN A 180 -52.48 -37.60 37.06
CA ASN A 180 -51.73 -38.86 37.01
C ASN A 180 -50.44 -38.79 37.87
N PRO A 181 -50.54 -38.79 39.20
CA PRO A 181 -49.39 -38.70 40.10
C PRO A 181 -48.61 -40.02 40.10
N GLY A 182 -47.64 -40.13 39.20
CA GLY A 182 -46.82 -41.35 39.02
C GLY A 182 -46.17 -41.46 37.65
N ILE A 183 -46.61 -40.66 36.68
CA ILE A 183 -45.98 -40.55 35.37
C ILE A 183 -44.89 -39.47 35.43
N LYS A 184 -43.71 -39.76 34.87
CA LYS A 184 -42.63 -38.78 34.66
C LYS A 184 -42.58 -38.43 33.17
N LEU A 185 -42.53 -37.14 32.84
CA LEU A 185 -42.35 -36.62 31.49
C LEU A 185 -40.87 -36.42 31.19
#